data_AF-A0A9X9A4C4-F1
#
_entry.id   AF-A0A9X9A4C4-F1
#
_cell.length_a   1.000
_cell.length_b   1.000
_cell.length_c   1.000
_cell.angle_alpha   90.00
_cell.angle_beta   90.00
_cell.angle_gamma   90.00
#
_symmetry.space_group_name_H-M   'P 1'
#
loop_
_entity.id
_entity.type
_entity.pdbx_description
1 polymer ?
#
loop_
_entity_poly.entity_id
_entity_poly.type
_entity_poly.pdbx_seq_one_letter_code
_entity_poly.pdbx_strand_id
1 'polypeptide(L)'
;RLLEKIKKGQTSFTLQDEYVFPTGKVITTEFSVRVFNLNGKKVFLSISRDITERLKTEELLRKSEKLAVVGQLATVMAHEINNPLTAMKGFMQLLKSTENENNQVYINIVSSEIERI
;
A
#
# COMPACT_ATOMS: atom_id res chain seq x y z
N ARG A 1 2.57 -25.69 -18.29
CA ARG A 1 2.40 -25.41 -16.83
C ARG A 1 1.81 -26.60 -16.04
N LEU A 2 0.55 -27.02 -16.27
CA LEU A 2 -0.10 -28.08 -15.46
C LEU A 2 0.36 -29.51 -15.85
N LEU A 3 0.33 -29.83 -17.15
CA LEU A 3 0.79 -31.12 -17.68
C LEU A 3 2.28 -31.39 -17.43
N GLU A 4 3.10 -30.34 -17.35
CA GLU A 4 4.54 -30.46 -17.04
C GLU A 4 4.78 -30.85 -15.59
N LYS A 5 4.01 -30.32 -14.63
CA LYS A 5 4.10 -30.70 -13.22
C LYS A 5 3.73 -32.18 -13.03
N ILE A 6 2.70 -32.64 -13.72
CA ILE A 6 2.29 -34.05 -13.74
C ILE A 6 3.39 -34.93 -14.37
N LYS A 7 3.98 -34.52 -15.49
CA LYS A 7 5.10 -35.25 -16.14
C LYS A 7 6.36 -35.33 -15.28
N LYS A 8 6.58 -34.34 -14.39
CA LYS A 8 7.67 -34.34 -13.40
C LYS A 8 7.37 -35.20 -12.16
N GLY A 9 6.26 -35.95 -12.15
CA GLY A 9 5.91 -36.85 -11.05
C GLY A 9 5.29 -36.16 -9.85
N GLN A 10 4.91 -34.87 -9.92
CA GLN A 10 4.18 -34.23 -8.83
C GLN A 10 2.78 -34.83 -8.70
N THR A 11 2.49 -35.37 -7.52
CA THR A 11 1.19 -35.95 -7.16
C THR A 11 0.25 -34.93 -6.50
N SER A 12 0.75 -33.74 -6.16
CA SER A 12 -0.06 -32.61 -5.69
C SER A 12 0.53 -31.28 -6.15
N PHE A 13 -0.33 -30.33 -6.54
CA PHE A 13 0.07 -28.95 -6.79
C PHE A 13 -1.14 -28.01 -6.72
N THR A 14 -0.86 -26.76 -6.36
CA THR A 14 -1.82 -25.65 -6.40
C THR A 14 -1.37 -24.62 -7.43
N LEU A 15 -2.31 -24.03 -8.14
CA LEU A 15 -2.10 -22.94 -9.08
C LEU A 15 -3.26 -21.97 -9.02
N GLN A 16 -2.99 -20.71 -9.33
CA GLN A 16 -4.01 -19.69 -9.51
C GLN A 16 -4.10 -19.36 -10.99
N ASP A 17 -5.32 -19.32 -11.51
CA ASP A 17 -5.59 -18.99 -12.90
C ASP A 17 -6.94 -18.29 -13.02
N GLU A 18 -7.19 -17.66 -14.14
CA GLU A 18 -8.48 -17.05 -14.44
C GLU A 18 -9.45 -18.11 -14.97
N TYR A 19 -10.66 -18.11 -14.41
CA TYR A 19 -11.77 -18.91 -14.89
C TYR A 19 -12.78 -18.02 -15.59
N VAL A 20 -13.04 -18.32 -16.86
CA VAL A 20 -14.00 -17.59 -17.70
C VAL A 20 -15.27 -18.41 -17.78
N PHE A 21 -16.37 -17.89 -17.23
CA PHE A 21 -17.69 -18.51 -17.36
C PHE A 21 -18.20 -18.40 -18.81
N PRO A 22 -19.12 -19.29 -19.25
CA PRO A 22 -19.77 -19.16 -20.56
C PRO A 22 -20.46 -17.80 -20.79
N THR A 23 -20.82 -17.11 -19.70
CA THR A 23 -21.40 -15.75 -19.71
C THR A 23 -20.36 -14.65 -19.96
N GLY A 24 -19.07 -14.97 -20.03
CA GLY A 24 -17.97 -14.01 -20.15
C GLY A 24 -17.48 -13.44 -18.81
N LYS A 25 -18.13 -13.73 -17.69
CA LYS A 25 -17.63 -13.36 -16.36
C LYS A 25 -16.28 -14.03 -16.12
N VAL A 26 -15.31 -13.27 -15.60
CA VAL A 26 -14.00 -13.79 -15.19
C VAL A 26 -13.88 -13.75 -13.67
N ILE A 27 -13.38 -14.84 -13.08
CA ILE A 27 -13.02 -14.92 -11.66
C ILE A 27 -11.60 -15.46 -11.52
N THR A 28 -10.90 -15.06 -10.46
CA THR A 28 -9.61 -15.68 -10.13
C THR A 28 -9.87 -16.92 -9.30
N THR A 29 -9.39 -18.07 -9.78
CA THR A 29 -9.62 -19.37 -9.14
C THR A 29 -8.31 -20.01 -8.74
N GLU A 30 -8.27 -20.52 -7.51
CA GLU A 30 -7.20 -21.38 -7.02
C GLU A 30 -7.60 -22.83 -7.25
N PHE A 31 -6.81 -23.54 -8.07
CA PHE A 31 -7.00 -24.94 -8.39
C PHE A 31 -5.96 -25.77 -7.63
N SER A 32 -6.43 -26.69 -6.79
CA SER A 32 -5.59 -27.68 -6.11
C SER A 32 -5.88 -29.04 -6.70
N VAL A 33 -4.89 -29.64 -7.36
CA VAL A 33 -5.01 -30.95 -7.99
C VAL A 33 -4.19 -31.97 -7.20
N ARG A 34 -4.80 -33.12 -6.91
CA ARG A 34 -4.14 -34.31 -6.38
C ARG A 34 -4.35 -35.50 -7.30
N VAL A 35 -3.28 -36.25 -7.50
CA VAL A 35 -3.26 -37.49 -8.30
C VAL A 35 -3.08 -38.66 -7.35
N PHE A 36 -3.97 -39.64 -7.43
CA PHE A 36 -3.85 -40.88 -6.65
C PHE A 36 -4.36 -42.08 -7.44
N ASN A 37 -4.06 -43.28 -6.95
CA ASN A 37 -4.53 -44.53 -7.52
C ASN A 37 -5.76 -45.02 -6.75
N LEU A 38 -6.85 -45.27 -7.45
CA LEU A 38 -8.07 -45.84 -6.91
C LEU A 38 -8.38 -47.13 -7.68
N ASN A 39 -8.25 -48.28 -7.00
CA ASN A 39 -8.48 -49.61 -7.59
C ASN A 39 -7.72 -49.87 -8.89
N GLY A 40 -6.43 -49.47 -8.95
CA GLY A 40 -5.59 -49.64 -10.13
C GLY A 40 -5.76 -48.55 -11.20
N LYS A 41 -6.69 -47.61 -11.03
CA LYS A 41 -6.91 -46.48 -11.94
C LYS A 41 -6.31 -45.19 -11.37
N LYS A 42 -5.51 -44.48 -12.16
CA LYS A 42 -5.07 -43.12 -11.83
C LYS A 42 -6.25 -42.16 -11.92
N VAL A 43 -6.53 -41.46 -10.85
CA VAL A 43 -7.61 -40.46 -10.75
C VAL A 43 -7.03 -39.11 -10.32
N PHE A 44 -7.72 -38.05 -10.76
CA PHE A 44 -7.40 -36.67 -10.39
C PHE A 44 -8.54 -36.12 -9.53
N LEU A 45 -8.22 -35.63 -8.35
CA LEU A 45 -9.11 -34.80 -7.54
C LEU A 45 -8.68 -33.35 -7.72
N SER A 46 -9.55 -32.54 -8.30
CA SER A 46 -9.36 -31.10 -8.39
C SER A 46 -10.33 -30.40 -7.47
N ILE A 47 -9.82 -29.49 -6.65
CA ILE A 47 -10.60 -28.55 -5.85
C ILE A 47 -10.37 -27.16 -6.44
N SER A 48 -11.45 -26.52 -6.84
CA SER A 48 -11.42 -25.15 -7.38
C SER A 48 -12.05 -24.21 -6.35
N ARG A 49 -11.36 -23.14 -5.99
CA ARG A 49 -11.83 -22.13 -5.04
C ARG A 49 -11.77 -20.76 -5.70
N ASP A 50 -12.90 -20.06 -5.76
CA ASP A 50 -12.91 -18.63 -6.12
C ASP A 50 -12.18 -17.84 -5.03
N ILE A 51 -11.15 -17.10 -5.41
CA ILE A 51 -10.31 -16.28 -4.53
C ILE A 51 -10.39 -14.80 -4.87
N THR A 52 -11.34 -14.40 -5.72
CA THR A 52 -11.48 -13.01 -6.20
C THR A 52 -11.65 -12.03 -5.04
N GLU A 53 -12.59 -12.30 -4.12
CA GLU A 53 -12.83 -11.44 -2.94
C GLU A 53 -11.64 -11.44 -1.96
N ARG A 54 -10.93 -12.57 -1.84
CA ARG A 54 -9.73 -12.66 -1.00
C ARG A 54 -8.64 -11.72 -1.54
N LEU A 55 -8.33 -11.82 -2.83
CA LEU A 55 -7.31 -10.99 -3.48
C LEU A 55 -7.67 -9.50 -3.44
N LYS A 56 -8.94 -9.16 -3.66
CA LYS A 56 -9.42 -7.78 -3.54
C LYS A 56 -9.23 -7.23 -2.12
N THR A 57 -9.53 -8.03 -1.10
CA THR A 57 -9.34 -7.66 0.30
C THR A 57 -7.86 -7.47 0.63
N GLU A 58 -7.00 -8.39 0.18
CA GLU A 58 -5.54 -8.28 0.33
C GLU A 58 -4.99 -7.02 -0.33
N GLU A 59 -5.48 -6.66 -1.52
CA GLU A 59 -5.08 -5.44 -2.21
C GLU A 59 -5.51 -4.18 -1.45
N LEU A 60 -6.75 -4.15 -0.95
CA LEU A 60 -7.27 -3.04 -0.14
C LEU A 60 -6.48 -2.89 1.17
N LEU A 61 -6.18 -4.01 1.84
CA LEU A 61 -5.36 -4.02 3.04
C LEU A 61 -3.97 -3.43 2.76
N ARG A 62 -3.30 -3.90 1.70
CA ARG A 62 -1.98 -3.40 1.29
C ARG A 62 -2.01 -1.90 0.96
N LYS A 63 -3.10 -1.40 0.35
CA LYS A 63 -3.27 0.04 0.09
C LYS A 63 -3.44 0.81 1.39
N SER A 64 -4.24 0.29 2.32
CA SER A 64 -4.47 0.89 3.64
C SER A 64 -3.16 0.99 4.44
N GLU A 65 -2.37 -0.09 4.49
CA GLU A 65 -1.06 -0.10 5.17
C GLU A 65 -0.11 0.95 4.60
N LYS A 66 -0.05 1.07 3.27
CA LYS A 66 0.76 2.11 2.62
C LYS A 66 0.30 3.52 3.00
N LEU A 67 -1.01 3.77 3.00
CA LEU A 67 -1.56 5.06 3.39
C LEU A 67 -1.31 5.37 4.87
N ALA A 68 -1.39 4.37 5.74
CA ALA A 68 -1.06 4.53 7.16
C ALA A 68 0.39 4.96 7.36
N VAL A 69 1.34 4.33 6.65
CA VAL A 69 2.76 4.71 6.67
C VAL A 69 2.95 6.15 6.17
N VAL A 70 2.30 6.51 5.05
CA VAL A 70 2.35 7.89 4.52
C VAL A 70 1.78 8.90 5.52
N GLY A 71 0.68 8.57 6.19
CA GLY A 71 0.07 9.42 7.22
C GLY A 71 1.01 9.63 8.42
N GLN A 72 1.64 8.56 8.90
CA GLN A 72 2.61 8.66 9.99
C GLN A 72 3.82 9.51 9.60
N LEU A 73 4.35 9.33 8.38
CA LEU A 73 5.43 10.16 7.85
C LEU A 73 5.00 11.61 7.70
N ALA A 74 3.79 11.88 7.22
CA ALA A 74 3.25 13.24 7.11
C ALA A 74 3.13 13.93 8.47
N THR A 75 2.68 13.22 9.52
CA THR A 75 2.64 13.74 10.89
C THR A 75 4.04 14.07 11.41
N VAL A 76 5.01 13.18 11.20
CA VAL A 76 6.41 13.43 11.60
C VAL A 76 6.99 14.63 10.85
N MET A 77 6.81 14.69 9.53
CA MET A 77 7.26 15.81 8.70
C MET A 77 6.62 17.13 9.13
N ALA A 78 5.32 17.14 9.43
CA ALA A 78 4.64 18.33 9.93
C ALA A 78 5.24 18.80 11.26
N HIS A 79 5.52 17.89 12.20
CA HIS A 79 6.22 18.23 13.43
C HIS A 79 7.64 18.77 13.17
N GLU A 80 8.40 18.14 12.28
CA GLU A 80 9.76 18.57 11.95
C GLU A 80 9.83 19.91 11.21
N ILE A 81 8.81 20.25 10.40
CA ILE A 81 8.67 21.57 9.75
C ILE A 81 8.24 22.64 10.76
N ASN A 82 7.31 22.31 11.66
CA ASN A 82 6.82 23.24 12.67
C ASN A 82 7.92 23.66 13.66
N ASN A 83 8.89 22.79 13.95
CA ASN A 83 10.00 23.09 14.86
C ASN A 83 10.83 24.32 14.44
N PRO A 84 11.48 24.34 13.26
CA PRO A 84 12.24 25.51 12.80
C PRO A 84 11.35 26.72 12.54
N LEU A 85 10.11 26.55 12.05
CA LEU A 85 9.18 27.68 11.87
C LEU A 85 8.86 28.37 13.20
N THR A 86 8.62 27.59 14.26
CA THR A 86 8.40 28.12 15.61
C THR A 86 9.62 28.88 16.12
N ALA A 87 10.82 28.34 15.93
CA ALA A 87 12.06 29.01 16.31
C ALA A 87 12.27 30.32 15.53
N MET A 88 12.08 30.30 14.20
CA MET A 88 12.17 31.51 13.37
C MET A 88 11.16 32.58 13.80
N LYS A 89 9.91 32.18 14.10
CA LYS A 89 8.89 33.10 14.62
C LYS A 89 9.33 33.75 15.94
N GLY A 90 9.91 32.97 16.85
CA GLY A 90 10.47 33.48 18.10
C GLY A 90 11.58 34.51 17.87
N PHE A 91 12.52 34.23 16.97
CA PHE A 91 13.58 35.19 16.63
C PHE A 91 13.04 36.47 15.96
N MET A 92 12.05 36.35 15.05
CA MET A 92 11.42 37.52 14.43
C MET A 92 10.71 38.40 15.46
N GLN A 93 10.09 37.81 16.49
CA GLN A 93 9.48 38.57 17.59
C GLN A 93 10.51 39.35 18.41
N LEU A 94 11.67 38.74 18.68
CA LEU A 94 12.77 39.40 19.40
C LEU A 94 13.42 40.52 18.57
N LEU A 95 13.55 40.32 17.25
CA LEU A 95 14.09 41.35 16.35
C LEU A 95 13.12 42.53 16.21
N LYS A 96 11.81 42.28 16.15
CA LYS A 96 10.79 43.36 16.17
C LYS A 96 10.92 44.29 17.38
N SER A 97 11.31 43.76 18.55
CA SER A 97 11.42 44.56 19.77
C SER A 97 12.73 45.34 19.91
N THR A 98 13.69 45.15 18.99
CA THR A 98 15.05 45.76 19.07
C THR A 98 15.48 46.56 17.83
N GLU A 99 14.79 46.43 16.70
CA GLU A 99 15.15 47.04 15.40
C GLU A 99 14.46 48.38 15.10
N ASN A 100 15.06 49.19 14.21
CA ASN A 100 14.53 50.49 13.75
C ASN A 100 13.33 50.32 12.78
N GLU A 101 12.50 51.36 12.62
CA GLU A 101 11.29 51.35 11.77
C GLU A 101 11.53 50.83 10.33
N ASN A 102 12.67 51.16 9.72
CA ASN A 102 13.00 50.70 8.36
C ASN A 102 13.20 49.16 8.26
N ASN A 103 13.67 48.51 9.34
CA ASN A 103 13.90 47.06 9.35
C ASN A 103 12.66 46.27 9.79
N GLN A 104 11.74 46.91 10.52
CA GLN A 104 10.45 46.29 10.88
C GLN A 104 9.62 45.88 9.66
N VAL A 105 9.68 46.62 8.55
CA VAL A 105 8.97 46.27 7.31
C VAL A 105 9.40 44.89 6.80
N TYR A 106 10.70 44.64 6.74
CA TYR A 106 11.23 43.34 6.28
C TYR A 106 10.88 42.21 7.26
N ILE A 107 10.97 42.47 8.57
CA ILE A 107 10.61 41.48 9.60
C ILE A 107 9.11 41.14 9.54
N ASN A 108 8.25 42.11 9.26
CA ASN A 108 6.81 41.89 9.06
C ASN A 108 6.53 41.00 7.85
N ILE A 109 7.22 41.22 6.73
CA ILE A 109 7.06 40.40 5.51
C ILE A 109 7.46 38.95 5.79
N VAL A 110 8.65 38.73 6.34
CA VAL A 110 9.14 37.37 6.66
C VAL A 110 8.24 36.67 7.67
N SER A 111 7.78 37.38 8.71
CA SER A 111 6.85 36.84 9.70
C SER A 111 5.51 36.44 9.07
N SER A 112 5.00 37.23 8.11
CA SER A 112 3.76 36.89 7.40
C SER A 112 3.89 35.67 6.50
N GLU A 113 5.10 35.40 6.00
CA GLU A 113 5.36 34.26 5.12
C GLU A 113 5.52 32.96 5.88
N ILE A 114 6.09 33.03 7.09
CA ILE A 114 6.10 31.90 8.03
C ILE A 114 4.68 31.53 8.48
N GLU A 115 3.77 32.50 8.62
CA GLU A 115 2.36 32.24 9.00
C GLU A 115 1.49 31.73 7.84
N ARG A 116 1.97 31.84 6.59
CA ARG A 116 1.26 31.33 5.40
C ARG A 116 1.52 29.85 5.10
N ILE A 117 2.53 29.25 5.73
CA ILE A 117 2.90 27.83 5.61
C ILE A 117 2.11 27.03 6.64
#